data_AF-B1HTJ1-F1
#
_entry.id   AF-B1HTJ1-F1
#
_cell.length_a   1.000
_cell.length_b   1.000
_cell.length_c   1.000
_cell.angle_alpha   90.00
_cell.angle_beta   90.00
_cell.angle_gamma   90.00
#
_symmetry.space_group_name_H-M   'P 1'
#
loop_
_entity.id
_entity.type
_entity.pdbx_description
1 polymer ?
#
loop_
_entity_poly.entity_id
_entity_poly.type
_entity_poly.pdbx_seq_one_letter_code
_entity_poly.pdbx_strand_id
1 'polypeptide(L)' 'MSEGTYEFEAIAIVADTEGPCAPCGACRQVMMEFCAPTMPVYLTNLKGDVTVTSVGELLPFAFTTEDLENAGN' A
#
# COMPACT_ATOMS: atom_id res chain seq x y z
N MET A 1 -1.83 13.83 -1.05
CA MET A 1 -3.30 13.95 -0.93
C MET A 1 -3.69 15.40 -1.08
N SER A 2 -4.06 15.85 -2.29
CA SER A 2 -4.32 17.26 -2.61
C SER A 2 -5.62 17.78 -2.00
N GLU A 3 -6.60 16.90 -1.81
CA GLU A 3 -7.94 17.23 -1.33
C GLU A 3 -8.12 17.04 0.19
N GLY A 4 -7.03 16.83 0.94
CA GLY A 4 -7.07 16.68 2.39
C GLY A 4 -7.79 15.42 2.91
N THR A 5 -8.11 14.47 2.04
CA THR A 5 -8.69 13.18 2.42
C THR A 5 -7.59 12.18 2.71
N TYR A 6 -7.65 11.55 3.89
CA TYR A 6 -6.68 10.55 4.37
C TYR A 6 -7.35 9.27 4.89
N GLU A 7 -8.68 9.21 4.83
CA GLU A 7 -9.47 8.03 5.19
C GLU A 7 -9.91 7.34 3.91
N PHE A 8 -9.31 6.18 3.64
CA PHE A 8 -9.57 5.39 2.44
C PHE A 8 -10.12 4.03 2.86
N GLU A 9 -11.17 3.57 2.19
CA GLU A 9 -11.79 2.27 2.47
C GLU A 9 -11.02 1.12 1.80
N ALA A 10 -10.49 1.33 0.59
CA ALA A 10 -9.69 0.35 -0.14
C ALA A 10 -8.95 1.00 -1.34
N ILE A 11 -7.99 0.28 -1.93
CA ILE A 11 -7.37 0.64 -3.21
C ILE A 11 -7.28 -0.58 -4.14
N ALA A 12 -7.49 -0.36 -5.45
CA ALA A 12 -7.27 -1.37 -6.48
C ALA A 12 -6.11 -0.96 -7.40
N ILE A 13 -5.21 -1.90 -7.69
CA ILE A 13 -4.05 -1.71 -8.56
C ILE A 13 -4.15 -2.71 -9.70
N VAL A 14 -4.14 -2.20 -10.94
CA VAL A 14 -4.29 -2.99 -12.16
C VAL A 14 -3.17 -2.69 -13.14
N ALA A 15 -2.61 -3.72 -13.75
CA ALA A 15 -1.69 -3.61 -14.87
C ALA A 15 -1.85 -4.79 -15.85
N ASP A 16 -1.33 -4.63 -17.06
CA ASP A 16 -1.27 -5.71 -18.04
C ASP A 16 -0.07 -6.65 -17.72
N THR A 17 -0.29 -7.57 -16.80
CA THR A 17 0.72 -8.53 -16.31
C THR A 17 0.18 -9.96 -16.30
N GLU A 18 1.08 -10.95 -16.34
CA GLU A 18 0.69 -12.38 -16.34
C GLU A 18 -0.06 -12.81 -15.09
N GLY A 19 0.23 -12.21 -13.93
CA GLY A 19 -0.53 -12.39 -12.68
C GLY A 19 -0.85 -11.04 -12.03
N PRO A 20 -1.46 -11.04 -10.83
CA PRO A 20 -1.77 -9.82 -10.07
C PRO A 20 -0.57 -8.89 -9.94
N CYS A 21 -0.74 -7.61 -10.29
CA CYS A 21 0.40 -6.70 -10.35
C CYS A 21 0.89 -6.31 -8.94
N ALA A 22 2.17 -6.53 -8.66
CA ALA A 22 2.77 -6.11 -7.39
C ALA A 22 3.16 -4.62 -7.45
N PRO A 23 2.78 -3.78 -6.47
CA PRO A 23 3.22 -2.39 -6.43
C PRO A 23 4.74 -2.31 -6.17
N CYS A 24 5.40 -1.30 -6.73
CA CYS A 24 6.82 -1.05 -6.48
C CYS A 24 7.06 -0.55 -5.04
N GLY A 25 8.31 -0.59 -4.58
CA GLY A 25 8.67 -0.19 -3.20
C GLY A 25 8.23 1.23 -2.84
N ALA A 26 8.38 2.18 -3.76
CA ALA A 26 7.96 3.57 -3.53
C ALA A 26 6.45 3.69 -3.32
N CYS A 27 5.63 3.02 -4.14
CA CYS A 27 4.18 3.02 -3.94
C CYS A 27 3.78 2.41 -2.59
N ARG A 28 4.45 1.32 -2.18
CA ARG A 28 4.22 0.69 -0.87
C ARG A 28 4.53 1.64 0.28
N GLN A 29 5.66 2.34 0.23
CA GLN A 29 6.04 3.32 1.25
C GLN A 29 5.03 4.48 1.32
N VAL A 30 4.60 5.01 0.17
CA VAL A 30 3.57 6.07 0.13
C VAL A 30 2.25 5.57 0.73
N MET A 31 1.81 4.35 0.41
CA MET A 31 0.61 3.78 1.05
C MET A 31 0.78 3.63 2.57
N MET A 32 1.95 3.19 3.05
CA MET A 32 2.22 3.10 4.49
C MET A 32 2.17 4.46 5.21
N GLU A 33 2.54 5.54 4.52
CA GLU A 33 2.55 6.90 5.10
C GLU A 33 1.15 7.53 5.15
N PHE A 34 0.27 7.21 4.18
CA PHE A 34 -1.01 7.91 4.00
C PHE A 34 -2.26 7.05 4.18
N CYS A 35 -2.12 5.74 4.35
CA CYS A 35 -3.25 4.81 4.48
C CYS A 35 -3.14 3.98 5.76
N ALA A 36 -4.28 3.54 6.28
CA ALA A 36 -4.29 2.62 7.43
C ALA A 36 -3.60 1.29 7.06
N PRO A 37 -2.77 0.70 7.94
CA PRO A 37 -2.13 -0.60 7.68
C PRO A 37 -3.12 -1.73 7.38
N THR A 38 -4.34 -1.64 7.92
CA THR A 38 -5.43 -2.60 7.70
C THR A 38 -6.24 -2.35 6.43
N MET A 39 -6.00 -1.24 5.72
CA MET A 39 -6.74 -0.90 4.50
C MET A 39 -6.51 -1.98 3.43
N PRO A 40 -7.58 -2.57 2.87
CA PRO A 40 -7.50 -3.55 1.80
C PRO A 40 -6.84 -3.01 0.53
N VAL A 41 -6.00 -3.86 -0.08
CA VAL A 41 -5.39 -3.63 -1.39
C VAL A 41 -5.74 -4.79 -2.32
N TYR A 42 -6.41 -4.46 -3.41
CA TYR A 42 -6.77 -5.39 -4.47
C TYR A 42 -5.72 -5.31 -5.58
N LEU A 43 -4.96 -6.37 -5.78
CA LEU A 43 -4.00 -6.51 -6.87
C LEU A 43 -4.65 -7.33 -7.98
N THR A 44 -4.67 -6.82 -9.20
CA THR A 44 -5.31 -7.52 -10.31
C THR A 44 -4.56 -7.31 -11.63
N ASN A 45 -4.95 -8.08 -12.64
CA ASN A 45 -4.49 -7.96 -14.01
C ASN A 45 -5.68 -7.84 -14.98
N LEU A 46 -5.40 -7.65 -16.27
CA LEU A 46 -6.44 -7.60 -17.31
C LEU A 46 -7.04 -8.98 -17.66
N LYS A 47 -6.59 -10.05 -17.00
CA LYS A 47 -7.05 -11.44 -17.20
C LYS A 47 -8.08 -11.88 -16.14
N GLY A 48 -8.33 -11.04 -15.15
CA GLY A 48 -9.30 -11.30 -14.07
C GLY A 48 -8.73 -11.98 -12.84
N ASP A 49 -7.40 -12.17 -12.75
CA ASP A 49 -6.77 -12.67 -11.54
C ASP A 49 -6.82 -11.61 -10.46
N VAL A 50 -7.18 -11.99 -9.23
CA VAL A 50 -7.28 -11.07 -8.09
C VAL A 50 -6.58 -11.66 -6.88
N THR A 51 -5.71 -10.86 -6.27
CA THR A 51 -5.15 -11.11 -4.93
C THR A 51 -5.57 -9.96 -4.02
N VAL A 52 -6.09 -10.29 -2.85
CA VAL A 52 -6.42 -9.32 -1.81
C VAL A 52 -5.38 -9.40 -0.70
N THR A 53 -4.89 -8.25 -0.26
CA THR A 53 -3.95 -8.09 0.86
C THR A 53 -4.28 -6.79 1.59
N SER A 54 -3.40 -6.32 2.48
CA SER A 54 -3.52 -5.04 3.17
C SER A 54 -2.26 -4.19 2.99
N VAL A 55 -2.35 -2.89 3.28
CA VAL A 55 -1.20 -1.97 3.22
C VAL A 55 -0.03 -2.46 4.08
N GLY A 56 -0.29 -2.94 5.30
CA GLY A 56 0.74 -3.45 6.21
C GLY A 56 1.40 -4.74 5.72
N GLU A 57 0.64 -5.63 5.09
CA GLU A 57 1.20 -6.88 4.52
C GLU A 57 2.07 -6.62 3.29
N LEU A 58 1.84 -5.53 2.56
CA LEU A 58 2.67 -5.15 1.42
C LEU A 58 4.06 -4.67 1.84
N LEU A 59 4.21 -4.11 3.03
CA LEU A 59 5.50 -3.62 3.52
C LEU A 59 5.67 -3.93 5.02
N PRO A 60 5.96 -5.19 5.38
CA PRO A 60 6.21 -5.55 6.76
C PRO A 60 7.46 -4.83 7.28
N PHE A 61 7.41 -4.39 8.54
CA PHE A 61 8.49 -3.62 9.17
C PHE A 61 8.84 -2.34 8.41
N ALA A 62 7.83 -1.70 7.81
CA ALA A 62 8.00 -0.41 7.15
C ALA A 62 8.66 0.58 8.10
N PHE A 63 9.55 1.40 7.55
CA PHE A 63 10.08 2.55 8.27
C PHE A 63 8.97 3.58 8.43
N THR A 64 8.74 4.01 9.67
CA THR A 64 7.66 4.91 10.07
C THR A 64 8.19 6.16 10.76
N THR A 65 7.30 7.10 11.04
CA THR A 65 7.61 8.30 11.81
C THR A 65 8.07 7.96 13.24
N GLU A 66 7.58 6.87 13.82
CA GLU A 66 8.01 6.38 15.14
C GLU A 66 9.49 5.97 15.14
N ASP A 67 9.98 5.34 14.06
CA ASP A 67 11.40 5.00 13.92
C ASP A 67 12.29 6.25 13.84
N LEU A 68 11.79 7.30 13.20
CA LEU A 68 12.42 8.62 13.11
C LEU A 68 12.54 9.29 14.49
N GLU A 69 11.49 9.21 15.31
CA GLU A 69 11.47 9.76 16.67
C GLU A 69 12.40 8.97 17.60
N ASN A 70 12.44 7.65 17.46
CA ASN A 70 13.28 6.77 18.27
C ASN A 70 14.78 6.89 17.95
N ALA A 71 15.16 7.26 16.73
CA ALA A 71 16.56 7.43 16.34
C ALA A 71 17.21 8.72 16.86
N GLY A 72 16.41 9.67 17.37
CA GLY A 72 16.87 10.98 17.86
C GLY A 72 17.20 11.05 19.36
N ASN A 73 17.06 9.95 20.11
CA ASN A 73 17.32 9.86 21.55
C ASN A 73 18.60 9.07 21.88
#